data_AF-A0A5J5AW76-F1
#
_entry.id   AF-A0A5J5AW76-F1
#
_cell.length_a   1.000
_cell.length_b   1.000
_cell.length_c   1.000
_cell.angle_alpha   90.00
_cell.angle_beta   90.00
_cell.angle_gamma   90.00
#
_symmetry.space_group_name_H-M   'P 1'
#
loop_
_entity.id
_entity.type
_entity.pdbx_description
1 polymer ?
#
loop_
_entity_poly.entity_id
_entity_poly.type
_entity_poly.pdbx_seq_one_letter_code
_entity_poly.pdbx_strand_id
1 'polypeptide(L)'
;MSSNFCSKPVDVTKFGLIYVGAQKNVGPSGVTIVIIRKDLIGNAQGITPVLLDFKIHVENNSLYNTPPCYGIYMCGLVFEDLLAQNGLSEVEKKNMKKAQILYDTIDQSNGFYRIVKSEFDENAIHDYAEAKGVPRDS
;
A
#
# COMPACT_ATOMS: atom_id res chain seq x y z
N MET A 1 2.45 2.97 4.28
CA MET A 1 1.97 2.15 3.14
C MET A 1 0.46 2.33 2.99
N SER A 2 0.01 3.24 2.14
CA SER A 2 -1.44 3.43 1.89
C SER A 2 -1.75 3.31 0.39
N SER A 3 -1.05 4.09 -0.44
CA SER A 3 -1.23 4.11 -1.90
C SER A 3 -0.36 3.11 -2.67
N ASN A 4 0.57 2.43 -2.00
CA ASN A 4 1.54 1.52 -2.63
C ASN A 4 1.39 0.06 -2.18
N PHE A 5 0.29 -0.30 -1.51
CA PHE A 5 0.05 -1.68 -1.13
C PHE A 5 -0.09 -2.55 -2.38
N CYS A 6 0.56 -3.73 -2.38
CA CYS A 6 0.63 -4.63 -3.53
C CYS A 6 1.19 -4.00 -4.83
N SER A 7 1.90 -2.87 -4.78
CA SER A 7 2.58 -2.32 -5.97
C SER A 7 4.00 -2.87 -6.16
N LYS A 8 4.60 -3.39 -5.08
CA LYS A 8 5.90 -4.07 -5.01
C LYS A 8 5.97 -5.02 -3.81
N PRO A 9 6.89 -6.01 -3.79
CA PRO A 9 7.16 -6.82 -2.61
C PRO A 9 7.60 -5.96 -1.42
N VAL A 10 7.16 -6.33 -0.22
CA VAL A 10 7.57 -5.68 1.03
C VAL A 10 7.87 -6.75 2.07
N ASP A 11 8.97 -6.57 2.81
CA ASP A 11 9.25 -7.39 3.98
C ASP A 11 8.33 -6.99 5.14
N VAL A 12 7.23 -7.74 5.29
CA VAL A 12 6.22 -7.51 6.33
C VAL A 12 6.76 -7.67 7.76
N THR A 13 7.88 -8.38 7.95
CA THR A 13 8.45 -8.65 9.28
C THR A 13 9.03 -7.39 9.92
N LYS A 14 9.36 -6.38 9.12
CA LYS A 14 9.86 -5.07 9.57
C LYS A 14 8.78 -4.19 10.21
N PHE A 15 7.52 -4.61 10.16
CA PHE A 15 6.39 -3.79 10.60
C PHE A 15 5.66 -4.45 11.77
N GLY A 16 5.30 -3.64 12.78
CA GLY A 16 4.34 -4.06 13.81
C GLY A 16 2.90 -4.07 13.29
N LEU A 17 2.56 -3.10 12.45
CA LEU A 17 1.23 -2.96 11.85
C LEU A 17 1.32 -2.30 10.47
N ILE A 18 0.58 -2.83 9.52
CA ILE A 18 0.35 -2.26 8.18
C ILE A 18 -1.16 -2.09 8.03
N TYR A 19 -1.62 -0.89 7.66
CA TYR A 19 -3.03 -0.62 7.41
C TYR A 19 -3.22 0.06 6.04
N VAL A 20 -4.26 -0.35 5.31
CA VAL A 20 -4.45 0.04 3.91
C VAL A 20 -5.93 0.16 3.61
N GLY A 21 -6.36 1.30 3.06
CA GLY A 21 -7.68 1.40 2.42
C GLY A 21 -7.64 0.73 1.04
N ALA A 22 -8.56 -0.18 0.76
CA ALA A 22 -8.52 -1.01 -0.45
C ALA A 22 -8.63 -0.21 -1.76
N GLN A 23 -9.33 0.94 -1.73
CA GLN A 23 -9.73 1.75 -2.88
C GLN A 23 -8.62 2.28 -3.80
N LYS A 24 -7.35 2.09 -3.43
CA LYS A 24 -6.22 2.58 -4.22
C LYS A 24 -5.73 1.52 -5.20
N ASN A 25 -5.39 0.33 -4.69
CA ASN A 25 -4.73 -0.70 -5.50
C ASN A 25 -5.42 -2.07 -5.45
N VAL A 26 -6.27 -2.33 -4.46
CA VAL A 26 -6.67 -3.72 -4.13
C VAL A 26 -8.16 -3.91 -3.95
N GLY A 27 -9.00 -2.96 -4.38
CA GLY A 27 -10.45 -3.12 -4.32
C GLY A 27 -11.20 -1.79 -4.33
N PRO A 28 -12.50 -1.79 -3.99
CA PRO A 28 -13.32 -0.59 -3.84
C PRO A 28 -13.12 0.09 -2.47
N SER A 29 -13.68 1.29 -2.31
CA SER A 29 -13.76 1.96 -1.01
C SER A 29 -14.71 1.24 -0.05
N GLY A 30 -14.51 1.47 1.25
CA GLY A 30 -15.30 0.84 2.31
C GLY A 30 -14.67 -0.42 2.93
N VAL A 31 -13.46 -0.81 2.50
CA VAL A 31 -12.66 -1.88 3.13
C VAL A 31 -11.32 -1.34 3.55
N THR A 32 -10.91 -1.65 4.79
CA THR A 32 -9.54 -1.45 5.27
C THR A 32 -8.93 -2.80 5.60
N ILE A 33 -7.77 -3.08 5.01
CA ILE A 33 -6.96 -4.27 5.29
C ILE A 33 -5.95 -3.90 6.36
N VAL A 34 -5.85 -4.72 7.40
CA VAL A 34 -4.87 -4.57 8.47
C VAL A 34 -4.06 -5.86 8.60
N ILE A 35 -2.75 -5.75 8.52
CA ILE A 35 -1.78 -6.81 8.86
C ILE A 35 -1.13 -6.38 10.17
N ILE A 36 -1.43 -7.07 11.26
CA ILE A 36 -0.96 -6.73 12.61
C ILE A 36 -0.18 -7.89 13.21
N ARG A 37 0.95 -7.57 13.85
CA ARG A 37 1.78 -8.55 14.56
C ARG A 37 1.07 -9.00 15.84
N LYS A 38 1.04 -10.32 16.07
CA LYS A 38 0.19 -10.94 17.10
C LYS A 38 0.50 -10.48 18.53
N ASP A 39 1.77 -10.21 18.84
CA ASP A 39 2.24 -9.73 20.15
C ASP A 39 1.73 -8.32 20.51
N LEU A 40 1.23 -7.55 19.53
CA LEU A 40 0.64 -6.24 19.77
C LEU A 40 -0.84 -6.30 20.16
N ILE A 41 -1.50 -7.45 19.98
CA ILE A 41 -2.93 -7.64 20.21
C ILE A 41 -3.22 -7.84 21.70
N GLY A 42 -4.34 -7.29 22.19
CA GLY A 42 -4.78 -7.46 23.59
C GLY A 42 -4.25 -6.40 24.55
N ASN A 43 -3.62 -5.35 24.03
CA ASN A 43 -3.08 -4.22 24.81
C ASN A 43 -3.93 -2.94 24.66
N ALA A 44 -5.23 -3.07 24.34
CA ALA A 44 -6.14 -1.93 24.27
C ALA A 44 -6.32 -1.29 25.66
N GLN A 45 -6.55 0.03 25.70
CA GLN A 45 -6.85 0.70 26.97
C GLN A 45 -8.21 0.24 27.50
N GLY A 46 -8.40 0.22 28.82
CA GLY A 46 -9.69 -0.19 29.41
C GLY A 46 -10.90 0.66 28.98
N ILE A 47 -10.66 1.87 28.47
CA ILE A 47 -11.67 2.78 27.92
C ILE A 47 -11.94 2.57 26.43
N THR A 48 -11.15 1.75 25.73
CA THR A 48 -11.26 1.55 24.29
C THR A 48 -12.61 0.91 23.94
N PRO A 49 -13.42 1.52 23.06
CA PRO A 49 -14.65 0.91 22.59
C PRO A 49 -14.39 -0.45 21.94
N VAL A 50 -15.28 -1.42 22.17
CA VAL A 50 -15.16 -2.80 21.67
C VAL A 50 -14.85 -2.87 20.17
N LEU A 51 -15.47 -2.00 19.35
CA LEU A 51 -15.26 -1.97 17.90
C LEU A 51 -13.85 -1.47 17.49
N LEU A 52 -13.15 -0.75 18.36
CA LEU A 52 -11.80 -0.22 18.10
C LEU A 52 -10.69 -1.11 18.69
N ASP A 53 -11.04 -2.21 19.38
CA ASP A 53 -10.07 -3.18 19.87
C ASP A 53 -9.77 -4.25 18.81
N PHE A 54 -8.51 -4.30 18.34
CA PHE A 54 -8.06 -5.31 17.38
C PHE A 54 -8.24 -6.75 17.89
N LYS A 55 -8.21 -6.99 19.21
CA LYS A 55 -8.44 -8.31 19.78
C LYS A 55 -9.82 -8.85 19.38
N ILE A 56 -10.84 -8.00 19.43
CA ILE A 56 -12.21 -8.36 19.07
C ILE A 56 -12.31 -8.76 17.60
N HIS A 57 -11.66 -8.01 16.71
CA HIS A 57 -11.61 -8.35 15.29
C HIS A 57 -10.91 -9.69 15.05
N VAL A 58 -9.77 -9.93 15.70
CA VAL A 58 -8.98 -11.16 15.53
C VAL A 58 -9.71 -12.40 16.07
N GLU A 59 -10.29 -12.33 17.28
CA GLU A 59 -11.01 -13.44 17.90
C GLU A 59 -12.28 -13.83 17.12
N ASN A 60 -12.88 -12.88 16.39
CA ASN A 60 -14.06 -13.11 15.57
C ASN A 60 -13.75 -13.25 14.07
N ASN A 61 -12.48 -13.42 13.67
CA ASN A 61 -12.06 -13.52 12.27
C ASN A 61 -12.58 -12.38 11.37
N SER A 62 -12.62 -11.15 11.90
CA SER A 62 -13.18 -9.95 11.27
C SER A 62 -14.69 -10.01 10.99
N LEU A 63 -15.43 -10.85 11.73
CA LEU A 63 -16.87 -11.06 11.60
C LEU A 63 -17.65 -10.66 12.87
N TYR A 64 -17.06 -9.81 13.72
CA TYR A 64 -17.75 -9.34 14.94
C TYR A 64 -19.04 -8.57 14.61
N ASN A 65 -19.02 -7.76 13.56
CA ASN A 65 -20.19 -7.13 12.96
C ASN A 65 -20.31 -7.51 11.48
N THR A 66 -21.39 -7.10 10.83
CA THR A 66 -21.60 -7.35 9.39
C THR A 66 -20.44 -6.74 8.59
N PRO A 67 -19.60 -7.57 7.94
CA PRO A 67 -18.46 -7.06 7.20
C PRO A 67 -18.90 -6.47 5.85
N PRO A 68 -18.06 -5.66 5.18
CA PRO A 68 -18.32 -5.16 3.84
C PRO A 68 -18.16 -6.28 2.79
N CYS A 69 -19.09 -7.24 2.74
CA CYS A 69 -19.00 -8.47 1.96
C CYS A 69 -18.63 -8.25 0.49
N TYR A 70 -19.30 -7.30 -0.17
CA TYR A 70 -19.02 -6.97 -1.58
C TYR A 70 -17.59 -6.43 -1.76
N GLY A 71 -17.15 -5.55 -0.85
CA GLY A 71 -15.80 -5.00 -0.91
C GLY A 71 -14.74 -6.08 -0.71
N ILE A 72 -14.95 -6.99 0.25
CA ILE A 72 -14.05 -8.13 0.49
C ILE A 72 -13.99 -9.06 -0.72
N TYR A 73 -15.13 -9.37 -1.34
CA TYR A 73 -15.19 -10.19 -2.54
C TYR A 73 -14.38 -9.56 -3.69
N MET A 74 -14.56 -8.27 -3.95
CA MET A 74 -13.81 -7.56 -4.99
C MET A 74 -12.30 -7.52 -4.70
N CYS A 75 -11.90 -7.40 -3.43
CA CYS A 75 -10.48 -7.53 -3.06
C CYS A 75 -9.93 -8.92 -3.42
N GLY A 76 -10.71 -9.98 -3.16
CA GLY A 76 -10.36 -11.36 -3.53
C GLY A 76 -10.05 -11.50 -5.02
N LEU A 77 -10.92 -10.98 -5.88
CA LEU A 77 -10.71 -11.01 -7.34
C LEU A 77 -9.44 -10.25 -7.77
N VAL A 78 -9.14 -9.11 -7.15
CA VAL A 78 -7.90 -8.38 -7.43
C VAL A 78 -6.67 -9.17 -6.98
N PHE A 79 -6.73 -9.87 -5.84
CA PHE A 79 -5.63 -10.74 -5.41
C PHE A 79 -5.42 -11.93 -6.35
N GLU A 80 -6.50 -12.54 -6.85
CA GLU A 80 -6.43 -13.59 -7.87
C GLU A 80 -5.75 -13.08 -9.16
N ASP A 81 -6.11 -11.88 -9.63
CA ASP A 81 -5.45 -11.24 -10.79
C ASP A 81 -3.96 -10.98 -10.53
N LEU A 82 -3.59 -10.45 -9.36
CA LEU A 82 -2.19 -10.23 -9.00
C LEU A 82 -1.38 -11.54 -8.99
N LEU A 83 -1.97 -12.64 -8.51
CA LEU A 83 -1.35 -13.96 -8.56
C LEU A 83 -1.23 -14.48 -10.00
N ALA A 84 -2.25 -14.30 -10.84
CA ALA A 84 -2.22 -14.64 -12.27
C ALA A 84 -1.17 -13.85 -13.05
N GLN A 85 -0.80 -12.65 -12.57
CA GLN A 85 0.30 -11.85 -13.11
C GLN A 85 1.70 -12.30 -12.64
N ASN A 86 1.82 -13.47 -12.00
CA ASN A 86 3.04 -14.01 -11.35
C ASN A 86 3.50 -13.21 -10.11
N GLY A 87 2.56 -12.56 -9.43
CA GLY A 87 2.80 -11.91 -8.14
C GLY A 87 3.51 -10.57 -8.20
N LEU A 88 3.86 -10.05 -7.01
CA LEU A 88 4.25 -8.66 -6.82
C LEU A 88 5.58 -8.28 -7.47
N SER A 89 6.50 -9.23 -7.65
CA SER A 89 7.79 -8.95 -8.31
C SER A 89 7.62 -8.56 -9.78
N GLU A 90 6.69 -9.21 -10.50
CA GLU A 90 6.38 -8.85 -11.88
C GLU A 90 5.55 -7.57 -11.98
N VAL A 91 4.64 -7.36 -11.01
CA VAL A 91 3.89 -6.11 -10.88
C VAL A 91 4.82 -4.91 -10.65
N GLU A 92 5.84 -5.07 -9.81
CA GLU A 92 6.87 -4.05 -9.58
C GLU A 92 7.61 -3.70 -10.88
N LYS A 93 8.10 -4.71 -11.63
CA LYS A 93 8.76 -4.49 -12.91
C LYS A 93 7.88 -3.72 -13.90
N LYS A 94 6.60 -4.09 -14.01
CA LYS A 94 5.62 -3.38 -14.86
C LYS A 94 5.42 -1.94 -14.38
N ASN A 95 5.31 -1.71 -13.07
CA ASN A 95 5.14 -0.39 -12.49
C ASN A 95 6.37 0.50 -12.72
N MET A 96 7.58 -0.04 -12.52
CA MET A 96 8.83 0.65 -12.82
C MET A 96 8.94 1.04 -14.29
N LYS A 97 8.58 0.14 -15.22
CA LYS A 97 8.56 0.45 -16.65
C LYS A 97 7.60 1.59 -17.00
N LYS A 98 6.38 1.59 -16.43
CA LYS A 98 5.41 2.68 -16.63
C LYS A 98 5.94 4.02 -16.09
N ALA A 99 6.52 4.00 -14.88
CA ALA A 99 7.11 5.18 -14.26
C ALA A 99 8.28 5.72 -15.10
N GLN A 100 9.16 4.84 -15.57
CA GLN A 100 10.32 5.20 -16.37
C GLN A 100 9.93 5.93 -17.66
N ILE A 101 8.94 5.42 -18.39
CA ILE A 101 8.43 6.05 -19.63
C ILE A 101 7.94 7.49 -19.34
N LEU A 102 7.19 7.68 -18.26
CA LEU A 102 6.66 8.98 -17.88
C LEU A 102 7.79 9.95 -17.49
N TYR A 103 8.67 9.52 -16.59
CA TYR A 103 9.72 10.39 -16.08
C TYR A 103 10.79 10.71 -17.12
N ASP A 104 11.19 9.76 -17.98
CA ASP A 104 12.08 10.06 -19.11
C ASP A 104 11.46 11.09 -20.07
N THR A 105 10.15 11.03 -20.30
CA THR A 105 9.45 12.03 -21.13
C THR A 105 9.51 13.41 -20.49
N ILE A 106 9.34 13.49 -19.17
CA ILE A 106 9.45 14.76 -18.43
C ILE A 106 10.88 15.30 -18.51
N ASP A 107 11.88 14.45 -18.25
CA ASP A 107 13.30 14.81 -18.26
C ASP A 107 13.76 15.29 -19.64
N GLN A 108 13.26 14.67 -20.71
CA GLN A 108 13.59 15.01 -22.11
C GLN A 108 12.76 16.18 -22.67
N SER A 109 11.84 16.75 -21.89
CA SER A 109 10.96 17.83 -22.35
C SER A 109 11.60 19.21 -22.46
N ASN A 110 12.93 19.32 -22.26
CA ASN A 110 13.68 20.57 -22.23
C ASN A 110 13.06 21.63 -21.30
N GLY A 111 12.56 21.19 -20.13
CA GLY A 111 11.96 22.05 -19.12
C GLY A 111 10.53 22.50 -19.39
N PHE A 112 9.87 21.97 -20.45
CA PHE A 112 8.45 22.20 -20.71
C PHE A 112 7.57 21.56 -19.62
N TYR A 113 7.81 20.28 -19.32
CA TYR A 113 7.23 19.60 -18.17
C TYR A 113 8.19 19.64 -16.99
N ARG A 114 7.65 19.91 -15.79
CA ARG A 114 8.41 19.93 -14.55
C ARG A 114 7.59 19.29 -13.44
N ILE A 115 8.25 18.50 -12.61
CA ILE A 115 7.65 17.93 -11.40
C ILE A 115 7.61 19.02 -10.35
N VAL A 116 6.41 19.34 -9.85
CA VAL A 116 6.28 20.21 -8.68
C VAL A 116 6.63 19.36 -7.47
N LYS A 117 7.78 19.61 -6.84
CA LYS A 117 8.09 19.05 -5.52
C LYS A 117 7.09 19.63 -4.54
N SER A 118 6.13 18.83 -4.10
CA SER A 118 5.35 19.16 -2.91
C SER A 118 6.20 18.81 -1.69
N GLU A 119 6.27 19.69 -0.69
CA GLU A 119 6.99 19.46 0.58
C GLU A 119 6.48 18.21 1.35
N PHE A 120 5.40 17.56 0.89
CA PHE A 120 4.73 16.45 1.56
C PHE A 120 4.95 15.07 0.93
N ASP A 121 5.64 14.96 -0.22
CA ASP A 121 5.79 13.68 -0.92
C ASP A 121 7.23 13.40 -1.35
N GLU A 122 8.09 13.25 -0.34
CA GLU A 122 9.48 12.83 -0.50
C GLU A 122 9.57 11.42 -1.15
N ASN A 123 8.69 10.49 -0.76
CA ASN A 123 8.88 9.07 -1.06
C ASN A 123 8.65 8.69 -2.55
N ALA A 124 7.76 9.37 -3.28
CA ALA A 124 7.50 9.04 -4.69
C ALA A 124 8.61 9.49 -5.64
N ILE A 125 9.32 10.58 -5.30
CA ILE A 125 10.46 11.10 -6.06
C ILE A 125 11.75 10.34 -5.67
N HIS A 126 11.87 9.91 -4.41
CA HIS A 126 13.03 9.17 -3.93
C HIS A 126 13.26 7.83 -4.63
N ASP A 127 12.20 7.05 -4.89
CA ASP A 127 12.32 5.75 -5.59
C ASP A 127 12.83 5.92 -7.05
N TYR A 128 12.55 7.05 -7.72
CA TYR A 128 13.08 7.36 -9.06
C TYR A 128 14.52 7.91 -9.01
N ALA A 129 14.82 8.78 -8.04
CA ALA A 129 16.15 9.36 -7.87
C ALA A 129 17.21 8.30 -7.45
N GLU A 130 16.86 7.36 -6.57
CA GLU A 130 17.72 6.22 -6.21
C GLU A 130 17.98 5.31 -7.42
N ALA A 131 16.98 5.05 -8.26
CA ALA A 131 17.13 4.24 -9.47
C ALA A 131 18.06 4.87 -10.54
N LYS A 132 18.21 6.20 -10.54
CA LYS A 132 19.11 6.94 -11.45
C LYS A 132 20.48 7.26 -10.83
N GLY A 133 20.74 6.86 -9.58
CA GLY A 133 22.01 7.13 -8.90
C GLY A 133 22.29 8.61 -8.67
N VAL A 134 21.24 9.45 -8.60
CA VAL A 134 21.39 10.88 -8.31
C VAL A 134 21.78 11.03 -6.84
N PRO A 135 22.92 11.67 -6.51
CA PRO A 135 23.35 11.85 -5.13
C PRO A 135 22.26 12.55 -4.32
N ARG A 136 22.05 12.11 -3.07
CA ARG A 136 21.26 12.87 -2.11
C ARG A 136 22.00 14.19 -1.89
N ASP A 137 21.47 15.29 -2.39
CA ASP A 137 21.89 16.60 -1.91
C ASP A 137 21.57 16.66 -0.42
N SER A 138 22.60 17.04 0.35
CA SER A 138 22.60 17.19 1.81
C SER A 138 21.57 18.18 2.31
#